data_AF-A0A9E3PU31-F1
#
_entry.id   AF-A0A9E3PU31-F1
#
_cell.length_a   1.000
_cell.length_b   1.000
_cell.length_c   1.000
_cell.angle_alpha   90.00
_cell.angle_beta   90.00
_cell.angle_gamma   90.00
#
_symmetry.space_group_name_H-M   'P 1'
#
loop_
_entity.id
_entity.type
_entity.pdbx_description
1 polymer ?
#
loop_
_entity_poly.entity_id
_entity_poly.type
_entity_poly.pdbx_seq_one_letter_code
_entity_poly.pdbx_strand_id
1 'polypeptide(L)'
;MTINAIKRGTLGTALAAALAAGLAAALPFPAHAQPAGAVAPTNDVTLSVGAGRLVRLNGTMTDLFVANDSIADVQVRSPSQIYIFGKAAGNTTVYATDRAGRVVYSANVRVGQNLGSVDELLQLAMPDADIRATTLSGMVLLTGTVAQPDDAAEAERLVQTFVGEATQVVSRLRTATPQQVMLQVRIAEVNRSFVRNVGMNLITQDTTGGFNFGVFRGVRGTATDPLTELPINAFERIADGNWAIEGAGRLFGLDIAGALDLAENNGLATTLAQPTLTALSGETASFLAGGEFPIPISQSLGSVTIEYKQYGVGLAFTPTVLEDGRISMRVRPEVSELTTEGSIRFNGFDVPALTTRRTETTVELGSGQSLMIGGLLRNVNSNTIDRAPGLGNLPIIGALFRSNRFRRAETELVIIVTPYLVRPVSANQIALPTDGYRSANDPQRLLLGQEHDGRTGERRPEPRAAEPRTVTPGVDGVVTGSTAPVQPSQQVAAASAPSAQPGFDF
;
A
#
# COMPACT_ATOMS: atom_id res chain seq x y z
N MET A 1 -56.11 7.18 -72.52
CA MET A 1 -54.83 7.63 -71.93
C MET A 1 -54.73 9.13 -72.14
N THR A 2 -54.52 10.04 -71.19
CA THR A 2 -54.58 10.13 -69.72
C THR A 2 -54.17 11.59 -69.42
N ILE A 3 -55.00 12.39 -68.71
CA ILE A 3 -54.71 13.05 -67.40
C ILE A 3 -53.71 14.24 -67.48
N ASN A 4 -53.81 15.44 -66.88
CA ASN A 4 -54.62 16.16 -65.86
C ASN A 4 -54.34 17.68 -66.11
N ALA A 5 -55.25 18.65 -66.04
CA ALA A 5 -55.97 19.26 -64.90
C ALA A 5 -55.09 19.90 -63.79
N ILE A 6 -55.26 21.22 -63.56
CA ILE A 6 -55.64 21.84 -62.25
C ILE A 6 -55.95 23.34 -62.45
N LYS A 7 -57.06 23.77 -61.82
CA LYS A 7 -57.79 25.05 -61.96
C LYS A 7 -57.40 26.10 -60.91
N ARG A 8 -57.64 27.36 -61.28
CA ARG A 8 -57.67 28.58 -60.47
C ARG A 8 -58.91 28.66 -59.58
N GLY A 9 -58.81 29.38 -58.45
CA GLY A 9 -59.94 29.79 -57.61
C GLY A 9 -59.74 31.21 -57.07
N THR A 10 -60.79 32.03 -57.19
CA THR A 10 -60.88 33.47 -56.86
C THR A 10 -61.90 33.73 -55.75
N LEU A 11 -61.73 34.88 -55.08
CA LEU A 11 -62.60 35.66 -54.18
C LEU A 11 -64.14 35.50 -54.28
N GLY A 12 -64.83 35.69 -53.14
CA GLY A 12 -66.19 36.28 -53.09
C GLY A 12 -67.13 35.89 -51.93
N THR A 13 -67.26 36.79 -50.94
CA THR A 13 -68.48 37.20 -50.17
C THR A 13 -69.65 36.24 -49.87
N ALA A 14 -70.12 36.20 -48.61
CA ALA A 14 -71.56 36.32 -48.25
C ALA A 14 -71.79 36.49 -46.73
N LEU A 15 -72.54 37.54 -46.41
CA LEU A 15 -73.14 37.91 -45.12
C LEU A 15 -74.59 37.37 -45.07
N ALA A 16 -75.11 37.12 -43.87
CA ALA A 16 -76.52 36.93 -43.49
C ALA A 16 -77.15 35.52 -43.64
N ALA A 17 -77.33 34.83 -42.50
CA ALA A 17 -78.50 34.00 -42.22
C ALA A 17 -78.60 33.64 -40.71
N ALA A 18 -79.82 33.79 -40.17
CA ALA A 18 -80.39 33.09 -39.01
C ALA A 18 -80.05 33.56 -37.57
N LEU A 19 -80.62 34.73 -37.21
CA LEU A 19 -81.32 34.87 -35.93
C LEU A 19 -82.59 34.01 -35.96
N ALA A 20 -82.66 32.94 -35.16
CA ALA A 20 -83.89 32.36 -34.60
C ALA A 20 -83.57 31.05 -33.83
N ALA A 21 -83.36 31.14 -32.51
CA ALA A 21 -83.72 30.11 -31.52
C ALA A 21 -83.23 30.53 -30.13
N GLY A 22 -84.13 30.58 -29.14
CA GLY A 22 -83.75 30.49 -27.73
C GLY A 22 -84.31 31.58 -26.81
N LEU A 23 -85.63 31.73 -26.75
CA LEU A 23 -86.32 32.30 -25.59
C LEU A 23 -86.68 31.13 -24.65
N ALA A 24 -86.02 31.00 -23.50
CA ALA A 24 -86.45 30.14 -22.38
C ALA A 24 -85.93 30.70 -21.05
N ALA A 25 -86.79 30.64 -20.03
CA ALA A 25 -86.74 31.40 -18.80
C ALA A 25 -85.86 30.80 -17.67
N ALA A 26 -85.43 31.71 -16.79
CA ALA A 26 -84.97 31.65 -15.39
C ALA A 26 -84.86 30.30 -14.63
N LEU A 27 -83.73 30.14 -13.91
CA LEU A 27 -83.66 29.64 -12.52
C LEU A 27 -82.46 30.28 -11.78
N PRO A 28 -82.59 30.62 -10.47
CA PRO A 28 -81.46 31.08 -9.66
C PRO A 28 -80.52 29.92 -9.35
N PHE A 29 -79.22 30.11 -9.57
CA PHE A 29 -78.21 29.14 -9.18
C PHE A 29 -78.19 29.01 -7.64
N PRO A 30 -78.19 27.79 -7.07
CA PRO A 30 -77.93 27.63 -5.65
C PRO A 30 -76.50 28.09 -5.37
N ALA A 31 -76.37 29.04 -4.45
CA ALA A 31 -75.08 29.38 -3.85
C ALA A 31 -74.53 28.12 -3.19
N HIS A 32 -73.53 27.52 -3.82
CA HIS A 32 -72.76 26.45 -3.23
C HIS A 32 -71.95 27.06 -2.09
N ALA A 33 -72.37 26.82 -0.85
CA ALA A 33 -71.52 27.03 0.30
C ALA A 33 -70.29 26.15 0.13
N GLN A 34 -69.14 26.77 -0.17
CA GLN A 34 -67.86 26.08 -0.11
C GLN A 34 -67.68 25.57 1.33
N PRO A 35 -67.44 24.27 1.55
CA PRO A 35 -67.03 23.81 2.86
C PRO A 35 -65.71 24.53 3.20
N ALA A 36 -65.67 25.14 4.38
CA ALA A 36 -64.47 25.78 4.91
C ALA A 36 -63.29 24.79 4.79
N GLY A 37 -62.31 25.16 3.97
CA GLY A 37 -61.21 24.28 3.60
C GLY A 37 -60.42 23.84 4.83
N ALA A 38 -60.06 22.55 4.87
CA ALA A 38 -59.09 22.04 5.82
C ALA A 38 -57.76 22.78 5.63
N VAL A 39 -57.38 23.59 6.61
CA VAL A 39 -56.13 24.35 6.58
C VAL A 39 -55.01 23.41 7.05
N ALA A 40 -54.08 23.08 6.15
CA ALA A 40 -52.89 22.33 6.50
C ALA A 40 -51.97 23.16 7.44
N PRO A 41 -51.23 22.50 8.35
CA PRO A 41 -50.27 23.19 9.20
C PRO A 41 -49.17 23.84 8.36
N THR A 42 -48.84 25.10 8.68
CA THR A 42 -47.89 25.91 7.89
C THR A 42 -46.51 26.03 8.50
N ASN A 43 -46.35 25.66 9.78
CA ASN A 43 -45.08 25.74 10.50
C ASN A 43 -44.64 24.37 11.03
N ASP A 44 -43.33 24.16 11.14
CA ASP A 44 -42.74 23.02 11.84
C ASP A 44 -42.01 23.50 13.11
N VAL A 45 -42.31 22.85 14.23
CA VAL A 45 -41.72 23.13 15.54
C VAL A 45 -41.12 21.85 16.10
N THR A 46 -39.80 21.78 16.14
CA THR A 46 -39.06 20.68 16.78
C THR A 46 -38.76 21.02 18.23
N LEU A 47 -39.04 20.08 19.14
CA LEU A 47 -38.83 20.21 20.59
C LEU A 47 -38.21 18.94 21.15
N SER A 48 -37.39 19.09 22.19
CA SER A 48 -36.95 17.97 23.01
C SER A 48 -37.99 17.65 24.09
N VAL A 49 -38.08 16.39 24.52
CA VAL A 49 -38.90 16.01 25.69
C VAL A 49 -38.44 16.83 26.91
N GLY A 50 -39.38 17.50 27.58
CA GLY A 50 -39.12 18.39 28.72
C GLY A 50 -38.72 19.83 28.34
N ALA A 51 -38.47 20.12 27.06
CA ALA A 51 -38.20 21.47 26.57
C ALA A 51 -39.49 22.16 26.12
N GLY A 52 -39.46 23.48 26.01
CA GLY A 52 -40.56 24.21 25.40
C GLY A 52 -40.14 25.52 24.76
N ARG A 53 -41.02 26.04 23.91
CA ARG A 53 -40.76 27.18 23.05
C ARG A 53 -41.92 28.17 23.12
N LEU A 54 -41.57 29.43 23.35
CA LEU A 54 -42.51 30.54 23.26
C LEU A 54 -42.73 30.90 21.79
N VAL A 55 -43.99 30.94 21.36
CA VAL A 55 -44.40 31.33 20.01
C VAL A 55 -45.28 32.57 20.10
N ARG A 56 -44.93 33.60 19.33
CA ARG A 56 -45.76 34.80 19.12
C ARG A 56 -46.65 34.60 17.92
N LEU A 57 -47.93 34.88 18.08
CA LEU A 57 -48.96 34.76 17.05
C LEU A 57 -49.11 36.08 16.28
N ASN A 58 -49.49 35.99 15.00
CA ASN A 58 -49.70 37.15 14.13
C ASN A 58 -51.08 37.82 14.33
N GLY A 59 -51.86 37.35 15.30
CA GLY A 59 -53.19 37.86 15.63
C GLY A 59 -53.62 37.39 17.02
N THR A 60 -54.75 37.91 17.50
CA THR A 60 -55.34 37.48 18.78
C THR A 60 -56.08 36.16 18.60
N MET A 61 -55.67 35.11 19.33
CA MET A 61 -56.41 33.85 19.39
C MET A 61 -57.54 33.94 20.40
N THR A 62 -58.62 33.23 20.11
CA THR A 62 -59.72 32.96 21.06
C THR A 62 -59.70 31.50 21.46
N ASP A 63 -59.46 30.59 20.51
CA ASP A 63 -59.44 29.16 20.75
C ASP A 63 -58.11 28.53 20.34
N LEU A 64 -57.75 27.44 21.03
CA LEU A 64 -56.53 26.68 20.85
C LEU A 64 -56.89 25.20 20.84
N PHE A 65 -56.37 24.48 19.85
CA PHE A 65 -56.59 23.05 19.68
C PHE A 65 -55.25 22.32 19.53
N VAL A 66 -55.07 21.27 20.30
CA VAL A 66 -53.92 20.37 20.23
C VAL A 66 -54.44 18.98 19.90
N ALA A 67 -53.94 18.38 18.82
CA ALA A 67 -54.45 17.09 18.35
C ALA A 67 -54.16 15.94 19.34
N ASN A 68 -53.00 15.97 19.99
CA ASN A 68 -52.61 15.02 21.02
C ASN A 68 -51.79 15.74 22.10
N ASP A 69 -52.38 15.87 23.29
CA ASP A 69 -51.83 16.58 24.46
C ASP A 69 -50.81 15.75 25.25
N SER A 70 -50.82 14.42 25.08
CA SER A 70 -49.83 13.52 25.69
C SER A 70 -48.45 13.69 25.08
N ILE A 71 -48.36 14.16 23.83
CA ILE A 71 -47.11 14.42 23.11
C ILE A 71 -46.60 15.83 23.38
N ALA A 72 -47.45 16.85 23.19
CA ALA A 72 -47.09 18.23 23.48
C ALA A 72 -48.27 18.97 24.12
N ASP A 73 -47.97 19.80 25.11
CA ASP A 73 -48.92 20.63 25.82
C ASP A 73 -48.70 22.10 25.47
N VAL A 74 -49.75 22.89 25.44
CA VAL A 74 -49.68 24.28 25.02
C VAL A 74 -50.36 25.17 26.05
N GLN A 75 -49.59 26.07 26.66
CA GLN A 75 -50.07 27.03 27.63
C GLN A 75 -50.20 28.42 27.03
N VAL A 76 -51.35 29.06 27.24
CA VAL A 76 -51.60 30.44 26.80
C VAL A 76 -50.98 31.40 27.82
N ARG A 77 -50.08 32.27 27.36
CA ARG A 77 -49.50 33.35 28.19
C ARG A 77 -50.22 34.68 27.98
N SER A 78 -50.67 34.96 26.77
CA SER A 78 -51.47 36.13 26.40
C SER A 78 -52.25 35.84 25.12
N PRO A 79 -53.24 36.66 24.71
CA PRO A 79 -54.01 36.43 23.47
C PRO A 79 -53.18 36.33 22.19
N SER A 80 -51.91 36.75 22.21
CA SER A 80 -50.99 36.65 21.06
C SER A 80 -49.74 35.83 21.36
N GLN A 81 -49.68 35.09 22.48
CA GLN A 81 -48.53 34.27 22.85
C GLN A 81 -48.93 32.92 23.44
N ILE A 82 -48.38 31.86 22.85
CA ILE A 82 -48.51 30.49 23.34
C ILE A 82 -47.13 29.93 23.68
N TYR A 83 -47.10 29.05 24.66
CA TYR A 83 -45.90 28.31 25.04
C TYR A 83 -46.14 26.83 24.80
N ILE A 84 -45.37 26.23 23.89
CA ILE A 84 -45.50 24.81 23.51
C ILE A 84 -44.44 24.03 24.28
N PHE A 85 -44.86 23.01 25.04
CA PHE A 85 -44.01 22.12 25.84
C PHE A 85 -44.06 20.69 25.29
N GLY A 86 -42.91 20.05 25.07
CA GLY A 86 -42.86 18.64 24.72
C GLY A 86 -42.97 17.74 25.96
N LYS A 87 -44.00 16.88 26.04
CA LYS A 87 -44.22 15.93 27.15
C LYS A 87 -43.72 14.53 26.83
N ALA A 88 -43.98 14.03 25.63
CA ALA A 88 -43.58 12.69 25.20
C ALA A 88 -43.16 12.69 23.73
N ALA A 89 -42.36 11.71 23.32
CA ALA A 89 -41.88 11.60 21.95
C ALA A 89 -43.03 11.30 20.97
N GLY A 90 -43.06 12.00 19.84
CA GLY A 90 -44.09 11.82 18.80
C GLY A 90 -44.35 13.10 17.99
N ASN A 91 -45.35 13.02 17.11
CA ASN A 91 -45.79 14.16 16.30
C ASN A 91 -47.22 14.54 16.70
N THR A 92 -47.48 15.82 16.86
CA THR A 92 -48.81 16.37 17.14
C THR A 92 -49.00 17.67 16.37
N THR A 93 -50.24 18.11 16.20
CA THR A 93 -50.54 19.40 15.54
C THR A 93 -51.18 20.36 16.54
N VAL A 94 -50.80 21.62 16.42
CA VAL A 94 -51.34 22.72 17.22
C VAL A 94 -51.97 23.72 16.27
N TYR A 95 -53.24 24.07 16.51
CA TYR A 95 -53.99 25.09 15.80
C TYR A 95 -54.47 26.15 16.77
N ALA A 96 -54.36 27.42 16.39
CA ALA A 96 -54.97 28.54 17.11
C ALA A 96 -55.89 29.31 16.15
N THR A 97 -57.08 29.68 16.61
CA THR A 97 -58.11 30.37 15.80
C THR A 97 -58.57 31.67 16.45
N ASP A 98 -59.00 32.64 15.63
CA ASP A 98 -59.62 33.89 16.08
C ASP A 98 -61.13 33.73 16.37
N ARG A 99 -61.79 34.80 16.86
CA ARG A 99 -63.24 34.80 17.14
C ARG A 99 -64.11 34.56 15.90
N ALA A 100 -63.57 34.77 14.69
CA ALA A 100 -64.26 34.52 13.44
C ALA A 100 -64.02 33.08 12.90
N GLY A 101 -63.34 32.24 13.68
CA GLY A 101 -63.01 30.86 13.30
C GLY A 101 -61.87 30.73 12.29
N ARG A 102 -61.10 31.81 12.04
CA ARG A 102 -59.95 31.78 11.12
C ARG A 102 -58.71 31.30 11.85
N VAL A 103 -57.97 30.38 11.24
CA VAL A 103 -56.70 29.87 11.78
C VAL A 103 -55.65 30.98 11.77
N VAL A 104 -55.23 31.43 12.95
CA VAL A 104 -54.17 32.44 13.13
C VAL A 104 -52.78 31.82 13.25
N TYR A 105 -52.71 30.55 13.64
CA TYR A 105 -51.46 29.79 13.68
C TYR A 105 -51.74 28.29 13.55
N SER A 106 -50.90 27.60 12.79
CA SER A 106 -50.92 26.15 12.66
C SER A 106 -49.48 25.62 12.60
N ALA A 107 -49.18 24.61 13.42
CA ALA A 107 -47.87 24.00 13.46
C ALA A 107 -47.93 22.49 13.66
N ASN A 108 -47.05 21.77 12.95
CA ASN A 108 -46.64 20.42 13.29
C ASN A 108 -45.57 20.49 14.38
N VAL A 109 -45.86 19.91 15.53
CA VAL A 109 -44.93 19.82 16.66
C VAL A 109 -44.35 18.42 16.67
N ARG A 110 -43.03 18.33 16.48
CA ARG A 110 -42.26 17.08 16.57
C ARG A 110 -41.47 17.10 17.86
N VAL A 111 -41.81 16.18 18.77
CA VAL A 111 -41.13 16.03 20.05
C VAL A 111 -40.26 14.78 19.99
N GLY A 112 -38.95 14.93 20.22
CA GLY A 112 -37.99 13.82 20.22
C GLY A 112 -37.11 13.84 21.47
N GLN A 113 -36.44 12.74 21.78
CA GLN A 113 -35.37 12.76 22.78
C GLN A 113 -34.11 13.31 22.11
N ASN A 114 -33.53 14.37 22.70
CA ASN A 114 -32.22 14.95 22.36
C ASN A 114 -31.77 14.76 20.90
N LEU A 115 -32.32 15.57 20.00
CA LEU A 115 -31.79 15.75 18.64
C LEU A 115 -30.52 16.62 18.66
N GLY A 116 -29.59 16.35 19.58
CA GLY A 116 -28.19 16.72 19.35
C GLY A 116 -27.73 15.83 18.22
N SER A 117 -27.50 16.42 17.05
CA SER A 117 -27.26 15.71 15.80
C SER A 117 -26.19 14.63 16.03
N VAL A 118 -26.43 13.37 15.67
CA VAL A 118 -25.39 12.33 15.72
C VAL A 118 -24.11 12.81 15.01
N ASP A 119 -24.30 13.65 14.00
CA ASP A 119 -23.24 14.39 13.30
C ASP A 119 -22.39 15.29 14.23
N GLU A 120 -22.97 15.98 15.21
CA GLU A 120 -22.22 16.83 16.16
C GLU A 120 -21.34 15.99 17.10
N LEU A 121 -21.85 14.84 17.56
CA LEU A 121 -21.07 13.89 18.34
C LEU A 121 -19.88 13.37 17.53
N LEU A 122 -20.14 12.95 16.29
CA LEU A 122 -19.11 12.45 15.39
C LEU A 122 -18.08 13.52 15.04
N GLN A 123 -18.51 14.76 14.82
CA GLN A 123 -17.62 15.87 14.51
C GLN A 123 -16.74 16.26 15.71
N LEU A 124 -17.23 16.07 16.94
CA LEU A 124 -16.46 16.32 18.16
C LEU A 124 -15.49 15.17 18.48
N ALA A 125 -15.90 13.92 18.28
CA ALA A 125 -15.10 12.73 18.60
C ALA A 125 -14.09 12.37 17.51
N MET A 126 -14.44 12.60 16.24
CA MET A 126 -13.66 12.17 15.07
C MET A 126 -13.54 13.32 14.05
N PRO A 127 -12.81 14.41 14.37
CA PRO A 127 -12.75 15.61 13.53
C PRO A 127 -12.07 15.36 12.16
N ASP A 128 -11.21 14.36 12.06
CA ASP A 128 -10.47 14.03 10.85
C ASP A 128 -11.26 13.13 9.86
N ALA A 129 -12.40 12.59 10.28
CA ALA A 129 -13.24 11.73 9.45
C ALA A 129 -14.44 12.51 8.87
N ASP A 130 -14.67 12.40 7.55
CA ASP A 130 -15.89 12.94 6.92
C ASP A 130 -17.00 11.89 7.03
N ILE A 131 -17.72 11.90 8.15
CA ILE A 131 -18.84 11.01 8.44
C ILE A 131 -20.14 11.80 8.50
N ARG A 132 -21.16 11.32 7.77
CA ARG A 132 -22.54 11.81 7.84
C ARG A 132 -23.46 10.71 8.32
N ALA A 133 -24.22 11.00 9.37
CA ALA A 133 -25.23 10.12 9.94
C ALA A 133 -26.62 10.52 9.44
N THR A 134 -27.27 9.64 8.68
CA THR A 134 -28.65 9.84 8.25
C THR A 134 -29.57 8.94 9.05
N THR A 135 -30.43 9.55 9.87
CA THR A 135 -31.46 8.82 10.63
C THR A 135 -32.64 8.47 9.71
N LEU A 136 -32.88 7.18 9.53
CA LEU A 136 -34.06 6.61 8.86
C LEU A 136 -34.97 5.99 9.94
N SER A 137 -36.26 5.79 9.66
CA SER A 137 -37.21 5.25 10.65
C SER A 137 -36.74 3.90 11.24
N GLY A 138 -36.15 3.93 12.45
CA GLY A 138 -35.62 2.77 13.16
C GLY A 138 -34.16 2.39 12.86
N MET A 139 -33.42 3.17 12.05
CA MET A 139 -32.03 2.89 11.69
C MET A 139 -31.20 4.17 11.51
N VAL A 140 -29.91 4.11 11.83
CA VAL A 140 -28.95 5.17 11.47
C VAL A 140 -27.97 4.66 10.43
N LEU A 141 -27.92 5.31 9.28
CA LEU A 141 -26.98 5.00 8.21
C LEU A 141 -25.76 5.92 8.32
N LEU A 142 -24.57 5.35 8.49
CA LEU A 142 -23.30 6.08 8.45
C LEU A 142 -22.72 6.03 7.04
N THR A 143 -22.50 7.20 6.43
CA THR A 143 -21.88 7.33 5.11
C THR A 143 -20.74 8.30 5.16
N GLY A 144 -19.69 8.06 4.38
CA GLY A 144 -18.51 8.91 4.46
C GLY A 144 -17.20 8.20 4.15
N THR A 145 -16.11 8.89 4.46
CA THR A 145 -14.75 8.35 4.36
C THR A 145 -14.03 8.43 5.70
N VAL A 146 -13.38 7.33 6.06
CA VAL A 146 -12.53 7.20 7.25
C VAL A 146 -11.08 6.92 6.85
N ALA A 147 -10.13 7.23 7.72
CA ALA A 147 -8.72 7.02 7.44
C ALA A 147 -8.35 5.54 7.57
N GLN A 148 -8.82 4.87 8.63
CA GLN A 148 -8.54 3.47 8.91
C GLN A 148 -9.82 2.63 9.05
N PRO A 149 -9.74 1.30 8.85
CA PRO A 149 -10.88 0.41 9.08
C PRO A 149 -11.37 0.43 10.53
N ASP A 150 -10.47 0.59 11.50
CA ASP A 150 -10.80 0.60 12.93
C ASP A 150 -11.64 1.83 13.32
N ASP A 151 -11.38 3.00 12.71
CA ASP A 151 -12.20 4.21 12.83
C ASP A 151 -13.67 3.95 12.47
N ALA A 152 -13.94 3.13 11.45
CA ALA A 152 -15.31 2.82 11.06
C ALA A 152 -16.04 2.01 12.15
N ALA A 153 -15.33 1.08 12.78
CA ALA A 153 -15.87 0.30 13.89
C ALA A 153 -16.03 1.14 15.16
N GLU A 154 -15.17 2.15 15.38
CA GLU A 154 -15.34 3.12 16.46
C GLU A 154 -16.55 4.02 16.25
N ALA A 155 -16.71 4.61 15.05
CA ALA A 155 -17.85 5.43 14.70
C ALA A 155 -19.18 4.68 14.92
N GLU A 156 -19.25 3.41 14.50
CA GLU A 156 -20.42 2.56 14.73
C GLU A 156 -20.71 2.38 16.22
N ARG A 157 -19.70 2.09 17.04
CA ARG A 157 -19.84 1.93 18.50
C ARG A 157 -20.31 3.22 19.18
N LEU A 158 -19.73 4.36 18.81
CA LEU A 158 -20.10 5.68 19.35
C LEU A 158 -21.56 5.99 19.05
N VAL A 159 -21.98 5.82 17.80
CA VAL A 159 -23.35 6.08 17.37
C VAL A 159 -24.31 5.10 18.04
N GLN A 160 -23.99 3.81 18.08
CA GLN A 160 -24.83 2.78 18.72
C GLN A 160 -25.07 3.09 20.20
N THR A 161 -24.03 3.54 20.91
CA THR A 161 -24.13 3.96 22.32
C THR A 161 -25.03 5.18 22.48
N PHE A 162 -24.98 6.12 21.54
CA PHE A 162 -25.79 7.34 21.57
C PHE A 162 -27.28 7.09 21.24
N VAL A 163 -27.57 6.24 20.25
CA VAL A 163 -28.95 5.98 19.79
C VAL A 163 -29.68 4.87 20.56
N GLY A 164 -28.94 4.12 21.37
CA GLY A 164 -29.44 2.99 22.17
C GLY A 164 -29.64 1.70 21.36
N GLU A 165 -29.72 0.55 22.05
CA GLU A 165 -29.79 -0.79 21.45
C GLU A 165 -31.04 -1.05 20.58
N ALA A 166 -32.09 -0.23 20.74
CA ALA A 166 -33.33 -0.36 19.96
C ALA A 166 -33.21 0.15 18.52
N THR A 167 -32.17 0.94 18.21
CA THR A 167 -31.95 1.53 16.89
C THR A 167 -30.79 0.83 16.21
N GLN A 168 -30.99 0.31 15.00
CA GLN A 168 -29.94 -0.37 14.25
C GLN A 168 -29.00 0.64 13.58
N VAL A 169 -27.69 0.54 13.82
CA VAL A 169 -26.69 1.31 13.08
C VAL A 169 -26.16 0.47 11.92
N VAL A 170 -26.06 1.08 10.73
CA VAL A 170 -25.49 0.44 9.54
C VAL A 170 -24.36 1.30 9.01
N SER A 171 -23.15 0.74 8.96
CA SER A 171 -21.98 1.41 8.43
C SER A 171 -21.82 1.19 6.93
N ARG A 172 -21.74 2.28 6.16
CA ARG A 172 -21.32 2.35 4.75
C ARG A 172 -20.11 3.27 4.57
N LEU A 173 -19.27 3.31 5.58
CA LEU A 173 -18.02 4.06 5.56
C LEU A 173 -17.04 3.42 4.60
N ARG A 174 -16.27 4.25 3.89
CA ARG A 174 -15.22 3.81 2.97
C ARG A 174 -13.87 4.22 3.52
N THR A 175 -12.90 3.33 3.51
CA THR A 175 -11.52 3.68 3.90
C THR A 175 -10.84 4.43 2.76
N ALA A 176 -10.19 5.55 3.08
CA ALA A 176 -9.47 6.39 2.15
C ALA A 176 -8.15 5.70 1.69
N THR A 177 -8.28 4.73 0.77
CA THR A 177 -7.21 3.89 0.22
C THR A 177 -6.68 2.86 1.22
N PRO A 178 -6.63 1.57 0.85
CA PRO A 178 -6.01 0.58 1.72
C PRO A 178 -4.52 0.90 1.87
N GLN A 179 -4.07 0.96 3.13
CA GLN A 179 -2.67 1.19 3.45
C GLN A 179 -1.85 -0.05 3.08
N GLN A 180 -0.77 0.17 2.32
CA GLN A 180 0.18 -0.86 1.92
C GLN A 180 1.52 -0.62 2.60
N VAL A 181 2.14 -1.69 3.07
CA VAL A 181 3.44 -1.67 3.71
C VAL A 181 4.41 -2.48 2.87
N MET A 182 5.51 -1.86 2.45
CA MET A 182 6.65 -2.54 1.86
C MET A 182 7.68 -2.82 2.94
N LEU A 183 8.05 -4.09 3.11
CA LEU A 183 9.08 -4.51 4.04
C LEU A 183 10.37 -4.80 3.28
N GLN A 184 11.46 -4.18 3.71
CA GLN A 184 12.82 -4.51 3.28
C GLN A 184 13.53 -5.23 4.42
N VAL A 185 14.08 -6.41 4.15
CA VAL A 185 14.90 -7.16 5.10
C VAL A 185 16.32 -7.22 4.58
N ARG A 186 17.31 -7.05 5.45
CA ARG A 186 18.73 -7.19 5.13
C ARG A 186 19.32 -8.26 6.02
N ILE A 187 19.93 -9.27 5.40
CA ILE A 187 20.58 -10.38 6.09
C ILE A 187 22.04 -10.36 5.68
N ALA A 188 22.91 -10.04 6.63
CA ALA A 188 24.33 -9.87 6.37
C ALA A 188 25.17 -10.73 7.32
N GLU A 189 26.25 -11.30 6.79
CA GLU A 189 27.27 -12.00 7.56
C GLU A 189 28.58 -11.20 7.50
N VAL A 190 29.13 -10.86 8.67
CA VAL A 190 30.34 -10.06 8.80
C VAL A 190 31.47 -10.93 9.32
N ASN A 191 32.60 -10.98 8.61
CA ASN A 191 33.78 -11.71 9.05
C ASN A 191 34.71 -10.80 9.87
N ARG A 192 34.73 -10.98 11.19
CA ARG A 192 35.54 -10.17 12.12
C ARG A 192 37.02 -10.57 12.18
N SER A 193 37.45 -11.60 11.45
CA SER A 193 38.87 -12.02 11.45
C SER A 193 39.76 -11.10 10.60
N PHE A 194 39.25 -10.59 9.46
CA PHE A 194 40.01 -9.71 8.57
C PHE A 194 40.18 -8.29 9.17
N VAL A 195 39.12 -7.73 9.76
CA VAL A 195 39.13 -6.37 10.36
C VAL A 195 40.19 -6.23 11.47
N ARG A 196 40.37 -7.25 12.32
CA ARG A 196 41.42 -7.22 13.36
C ARG A 196 42.83 -7.35 12.79
N ASN A 197 43.04 -8.16 11.75
CA ASN A 197 44.37 -8.29 11.14
C ASN A 197 44.80 -7.00 10.41
N VAL A 198 43.87 -6.27 9.79
CA VAL A 198 44.13 -4.94 9.22
C VAL A 198 44.41 -3.92 10.33
N GLY A 199 43.61 -3.90 11.40
CA GLY A 199 43.84 -3.00 12.54
C GLY A 199 45.17 -3.27 13.28
N MET A 200 45.61 -4.52 13.37
CA MET A 200 46.89 -4.88 14.00
C MET A 200 48.12 -4.59 13.12
N ASN A 201 47.95 -4.51 11.80
CA ASN A 201 49.01 -4.12 10.85
C ASN A 201 49.18 -2.59 10.71
N LEU A 202 48.28 -1.79 11.31
CA LEU A 202 48.38 -0.33 11.32
C LEU A 202 49.10 0.26 12.56
N ILE A 203 49.32 -0.53 13.63
CA ILE A 203 49.72 0.02 14.95
C ILE A 203 51.02 -0.59 15.51
N THR A 204 51.63 -1.57 14.85
CA THR A 204 52.84 -2.23 15.38
C THR A 204 54.14 -1.56 14.91
N GLN A 205 54.57 -0.51 15.61
CA GLN A 205 55.92 0.04 15.49
C GLN A 205 56.84 -0.61 16.53
N ASP A 206 57.60 -1.63 16.14
CA ASP A 206 58.70 -2.15 16.97
C ASP A 206 59.92 -1.21 16.86
N THR A 207 60.24 -0.51 17.95
CA THR A 207 61.38 0.43 18.03
C THR A 207 62.67 -0.20 18.56
N THR A 208 62.68 -1.50 18.90
CA THR A 208 63.80 -2.12 19.62
C THR A 208 64.77 -2.88 18.70
N GLY A 209 64.39 -3.17 17.46
CA GLY A 209 65.19 -4.05 16.61
C GLY A 209 64.98 -3.89 15.10
N GLY A 210 65.33 -2.72 14.53
CA GLY A 210 65.74 -2.53 13.13
C GLY A 210 64.82 -2.97 11.97
N PHE A 211 63.70 -3.65 12.24
CA PHE A 211 62.74 -4.14 11.26
C PHE A 211 61.40 -3.43 11.46
N ASN A 212 61.11 -2.46 10.58
CA ASN A 212 59.83 -1.76 10.56
C ASN A 212 58.84 -2.51 9.66
N PHE A 213 57.75 -3.01 10.24
CA PHE A 213 56.59 -3.51 9.50
C PHE A 213 55.38 -2.64 9.87
N GLY A 214 54.94 -1.78 8.96
CA GLY A 214 53.82 -0.87 9.15
C GLY A 214 53.59 -0.05 7.90
N VAL A 215 52.33 0.15 7.53
CA VAL A 215 51.92 0.75 6.24
C VAL A 215 52.25 2.24 6.12
N PHE A 216 52.78 2.88 7.17
CA PHE A 216 53.46 4.17 7.06
C PHE A 216 54.89 3.99 6.55
N ARG A 217 55.04 3.47 5.33
CA ARG A 217 56.34 3.50 4.64
C ARG A 217 56.55 4.90 4.07
N GLY A 218 56.83 5.86 4.94
CA GLY A 218 57.47 7.10 4.53
C GLY A 218 58.82 6.73 3.89
N VAL A 219 58.99 7.02 2.60
CA VAL A 219 60.29 6.82 1.94
C VAL A 219 61.27 7.79 2.61
N ARG A 220 62.25 7.25 3.34
CA ARG A 220 63.29 8.05 4.00
C ARG A 220 64.22 8.60 2.92
N GLY A 221 63.87 9.77 2.38
CA GLY A 221 64.72 10.50 1.45
C GLY A 221 65.77 11.30 2.22
N THR A 222 67.05 11.06 1.95
CA THR A 222 68.14 11.90 2.45
C THR A 222 68.14 13.18 1.63
N ALA A 223 67.80 14.32 2.25
CA ALA A 223 68.01 15.62 1.65
C ALA A 223 69.42 16.10 2.02
N THR A 224 70.23 16.41 1.02
CA THR A 224 71.53 17.08 1.18
C THR A 224 71.32 18.59 1.11
N ASP A 225 71.96 19.32 2.02
CA ASP A 225 72.01 20.79 1.97
C ASP A 225 72.75 21.20 0.68
N PRO A 226 72.15 21.99 -0.22
CA PRO A 226 72.76 22.34 -1.51
C PRO A 226 74.00 23.25 -1.39
N LEU A 227 74.36 23.72 -0.18
CA LEU A 227 75.56 24.53 0.04
C LEU A 227 76.71 23.78 0.73
N THR A 228 76.44 22.66 1.41
CA THR A 228 77.45 21.94 2.21
C THR A 228 77.51 20.44 1.95
N GLU A 229 76.59 19.87 1.17
CA GLU A 229 76.50 18.46 0.77
C GLU A 229 76.50 17.45 1.95
N LEU A 230 76.31 17.90 3.20
CA LEU A 230 76.17 17.03 4.35
C LEU A 230 74.71 16.55 4.49
N PRO A 231 74.48 15.28 4.91
CA PRO A 231 73.13 14.75 5.11
C PRO A 231 72.46 15.42 6.30
N ILE A 232 71.33 16.08 6.08
CA ILE A 232 70.49 16.65 7.15
C ILE A 232 69.45 15.59 7.55
N ASN A 233 69.24 15.39 8.86
CA ASN A 233 68.14 14.55 9.34
C ASN A 233 66.81 15.24 8.99
N ALA A 234 66.14 14.75 7.95
CA ALA A 234 64.89 15.31 7.44
C ALA A 234 63.74 15.14 8.45
N PHE A 235 63.00 16.21 8.70
CA PHE A 235 61.66 16.14 9.29
C PHE A 235 60.70 15.45 8.31
N GLU A 236 59.78 14.64 8.85
CA GLU A 236 58.76 13.91 8.09
C GLU A 236 57.84 14.89 7.35
N ARG A 237 57.89 14.86 6.02
CA ARG A 237 56.85 15.50 5.20
C ARG A 237 55.77 14.45 4.93
N ILE A 238 54.66 14.55 5.65
CA ILE A 238 53.44 13.79 5.36
C ILE A 238 52.99 14.20 3.96
N ALA A 239 53.00 13.25 3.03
CA ALA A 239 52.44 13.46 1.70
C ALA A 239 50.91 13.51 1.83
N ASP A 240 50.32 14.62 1.42
CA ASP A 240 48.88 14.75 1.22
C ASP A 240 48.42 13.71 0.19
N GLY A 241 47.83 12.63 0.69
CA GLY A 241 47.51 11.46 -0.11
C GLY A 241 46.89 10.34 0.72
N ASN A 242 45.70 10.63 1.27
CA ASN A 242 44.70 9.72 1.81
C ASN A 242 45.05 8.22 1.88
N TRP A 243 45.27 7.75 3.10
CA TRP A 243 45.07 6.39 3.58
C TRP A 243 45.37 6.36 5.10
N ALA A 244 44.66 5.65 5.96
CA ALA A 244 43.42 4.90 5.80
C ALA A 244 42.86 4.65 7.22
N ILE A 245 41.65 5.16 7.47
CA ILE A 245 40.68 4.51 8.38
C ILE A 245 40.93 4.70 9.90
N GLU A 246 41.38 5.87 10.35
CA GLU A 246 41.23 6.27 11.76
C GLU A 246 40.42 7.57 11.97
N GLY A 247 40.16 8.37 10.94
CA GLY A 247 39.50 9.67 11.11
C GLY A 247 37.98 9.74 11.01
N ALA A 248 37.31 8.82 10.29
CA ALA A 248 35.95 9.12 9.79
C ALA A 248 34.79 8.50 10.61
N GLY A 249 34.87 7.25 11.04
CA GLY A 249 33.68 6.55 11.56
C GLY A 249 33.19 7.00 12.94
N ARG A 250 34.08 7.54 13.78
CA ARG A 250 33.77 7.86 15.19
C ARG A 250 33.46 9.33 15.45
N LEU A 251 33.46 10.17 14.41
CA LEU A 251 33.15 11.61 14.49
C LEU A 251 31.78 11.99 13.87
N PHE A 252 31.15 11.14 13.03
CA PHE A 252 30.06 11.56 12.13
C PHE A 252 28.68 10.91 12.29
N GLY A 253 28.35 10.24 13.40
CA GLY A 253 26.95 9.83 13.67
C GLY A 253 26.30 8.98 12.57
N LEU A 254 27.03 8.01 12.02
CA LEU A 254 26.54 7.15 10.93
C LEU A 254 25.56 6.10 11.45
N ASP A 255 24.42 6.00 10.79
CA ASP A 255 23.40 4.96 10.99
C ASP A 255 23.98 3.56 10.71
N ILE A 256 23.48 2.54 11.41
CA ILE A 256 23.94 1.13 11.34
C ILE A 256 23.86 0.61 9.89
N ALA A 257 22.84 1.02 9.13
CA ALA A 257 22.73 0.70 7.71
C ALA A 257 23.87 1.29 6.87
N GLY A 258 24.26 2.55 7.12
CA GLY A 258 25.36 3.21 6.42
C GLY A 258 26.73 2.66 6.81
N ALA A 259 26.91 2.22 8.06
CA ALA A 259 28.12 1.51 8.48
C ALA A 259 28.25 0.14 7.79
N LEU A 260 27.14 -0.57 7.58
CA LEU A 260 27.11 -1.86 6.88
C LEU A 260 27.40 -1.70 5.38
N ASP A 261 26.82 -0.70 4.72
CA ASP A 261 27.07 -0.40 3.30
C ASP A 261 28.55 -0.06 3.04
N LEU A 262 29.18 0.66 3.96
CA LEU A 262 30.62 0.96 3.89
C LEU A 262 31.48 -0.28 4.16
N ALA A 263 31.03 -1.20 5.02
CA ALA A 263 31.71 -2.47 5.26
C ALA A 263 31.60 -3.40 4.04
N GLU A 264 30.46 -3.42 3.35
CA GLU A 264 30.23 -4.17 2.11
C GLU A 264 31.10 -3.64 0.97
N ASN A 265 31.12 -2.31 0.75
CA ASN A 265 31.95 -1.66 -0.27
C ASN A 265 33.46 -1.89 -0.07
N ASN A 266 33.90 -2.14 1.16
CA ASN A 266 35.30 -2.44 1.49
C ASN A 266 35.59 -3.96 1.59
N GLY A 267 34.63 -4.82 1.24
CA GLY A 267 34.78 -6.29 1.24
C GLY A 267 34.84 -6.94 2.63
N LEU A 268 34.37 -6.24 3.67
CA LEU A 268 34.42 -6.65 5.08
C LEU A 268 33.14 -7.35 5.56
N ALA A 269 32.02 -7.10 4.87
CA ALA A 269 30.72 -7.71 5.10
C ALA A 269 30.22 -8.35 3.80
N THR A 270 29.55 -9.48 3.91
CA THR A 270 28.89 -10.15 2.79
C THR A 270 27.40 -10.17 3.04
N THR A 271 26.63 -9.47 2.20
CA THR A 271 25.17 -9.54 2.22
C THR A 271 24.75 -10.91 1.69
N LEU A 272 24.05 -11.67 2.53
CA LEU A 272 23.51 -12.98 2.15
C LEU A 272 22.24 -12.81 1.31
N ALA A 273 21.34 -11.91 1.74
CA ALA A 273 20.10 -11.66 1.03
C ALA A 273 19.46 -10.31 1.42
N GLN A 274 18.72 -9.72 0.48
CA GLN A 274 17.91 -8.53 0.70
C GLN A 274 16.51 -8.67 0.08
N PRO A 275 15.60 -9.49 0.66
CA PRO A 275 14.26 -9.63 0.12
C PRO A 275 13.42 -8.38 0.43
N THR A 276 12.57 -8.02 -0.53
CA THR A 276 11.60 -6.93 -0.42
C THR A 276 10.21 -7.45 -0.77
N LEU A 277 9.19 -7.14 0.03
CA LEU A 277 7.82 -7.59 -0.21
C LEU A 277 6.81 -6.54 0.27
N THR A 278 5.74 -6.35 -0.49
CA THR A 278 4.65 -5.42 -0.14
C THR A 278 3.40 -6.20 0.24
N ALA A 279 2.72 -5.78 1.30
CA ALA A 279 1.48 -6.38 1.80
C ALA A 279 0.47 -5.29 2.19
N LEU A 280 -0.81 -5.66 2.18
CA LEU A 280 -1.88 -4.83 2.73
C LEU A 280 -1.86 -4.90 4.26
N SER A 281 -2.26 -3.82 4.93
CA SER A 281 -2.45 -3.83 6.38
C SER A 281 -3.45 -4.91 6.78
N GLY A 282 -3.06 -5.79 7.70
CA GLY A 282 -3.81 -6.94 8.19
C GLY A 282 -3.64 -8.23 7.38
N GLU A 283 -3.02 -8.18 6.20
CA GLU A 283 -2.91 -9.34 5.30
C GLU A 283 -1.50 -9.93 5.30
N THR A 284 -1.41 -11.26 5.29
CA THR A 284 -0.10 -11.95 5.25
C THR A 284 0.39 -12.07 3.82
N ALA A 285 1.59 -11.58 3.55
CA ALA A 285 2.28 -11.82 2.29
C ALA A 285 3.47 -12.75 2.49
N SER A 286 3.74 -13.61 1.49
CA SER A 286 4.90 -14.48 1.45
C SER A 286 5.64 -14.36 0.12
N PHE A 287 6.96 -14.50 0.19
CA PHE A 287 7.90 -14.49 -0.92
C PHE A 287 8.91 -15.61 -0.71
N LEU A 288 9.22 -16.34 -1.77
CA LEU A 288 10.28 -17.33 -1.81
C LEU A 288 11.02 -17.19 -3.13
N ALA A 289 12.33 -16.96 -3.05
CA ALA A 289 13.24 -17.01 -4.19
C ALA A 289 14.30 -18.09 -3.93
N GLY A 290 14.24 -19.16 -4.71
CA GLY A 290 15.08 -20.32 -4.48
C GLY A 290 14.73 -21.50 -5.37
N GLY A 291 15.01 -22.70 -4.88
CA GLY A 291 14.73 -23.94 -5.60
C GLY A 291 14.28 -25.05 -4.67
N GLU A 292 14.05 -26.22 -5.25
CA GLU A 292 13.75 -27.44 -4.51
C GLU A 292 14.85 -28.46 -4.77
N PHE A 293 15.29 -29.17 -3.74
CA PHE A 293 16.21 -30.29 -3.88
C PHE A 293 15.56 -31.61 -3.44
N PRO A 294 15.78 -32.70 -4.19
CA PRO A 294 15.18 -33.99 -3.89
C PRO A 294 15.92 -34.71 -2.75
N ILE A 295 15.16 -35.30 -1.83
CA ILE A 295 15.64 -36.14 -0.74
C ILE A 295 15.08 -37.56 -0.95
N PRO A 296 15.93 -38.59 -1.13
CA PRO A 296 15.48 -39.97 -1.23
C PRO A 296 15.11 -40.50 0.16
N ILE A 297 13.84 -40.86 0.37
CA ILE A 297 13.36 -41.54 1.56
C ILE A 297 13.11 -43.02 1.24
N SER A 298 13.70 -43.91 2.04
CA SER A 298 13.48 -45.35 1.92
C SER A 298 12.20 -45.74 2.65
N GLN A 299 11.22 -46.30 1.93
CA GLN A 299 10.01 -46.86 2.49
C GLN A 299 10.17 -48.37 2.77
N SER A 300 9.24 -48.94 3.55
CA SER A 300 9.16 -50.39 3.76
C SER A 300 9.10 -51.12 2.41
N LEU A 301 9.77 -52.28 2.29
CA LEU A 301 9.98 -53.06 1.05
C LEU A 301 11.00 -52.51 0.03
N GLY A 302 11.83 -51.52 0.37
CA GLY A 302 12.94 -51.09 -0.50
C GLY A 302 12.53 -50.18 -1.66
N SER A 303 11.30 -49.63 -1.62
CA SER A 303 10.88 -48.55 -2.51
C SER A 303 11.51 -47.23 -2.07
N VAL A 304 12.06 -46.46 -3.01
CA VAL A 304 12.62 -45.12 -2.77
C VAL A 304 11.61 -44.10 -3.26
N THR A 305 11.09 -43.27 -2.35
CA THR A 305 10.28 -42.10 -2.71
C THR A 305 11.15 -40.85 -2.66
N ILE A 306 10.88 -39.87 -3.53
CA ILE A 306 11.60 -38.60 -3.57
C ILE A 306 10.72 -37.54 -2.88
N GLU A 307 11.24 -36.92 -1.81
CA GLU A 307 10.62 -35.78 -1.14
C GLU A 307 11.37 -34.49 -1.54
N TYR A 308 10.67 -33.47 -2.00
CA TYR A 308 11.28 -32.19 -2.36
C TYR A 308 11.29 -31.25 -1.16
N LYS A 309 12.47 -30.67 -0.86
CA LYS A 309 12.62 -29.61 0.14
C LYS A 309 13.02 -28.30 -0.52
N GLN A 310 12.31 -27.24 -0.17
CA GLN A 310 12.61 -25.88 -0.63
C GLN A 310 13.85 -25.32 0.08
N TYR A 311 14.66 -24.59 -0.66
CA TYR A 311 15.75 -23.77 -0.15
C TYR A 311 15.80 -22.43 -0.89
N GLY A 312 16.54 -21.47 -0.35
CA GLY A 312 16.68 -20.11 -0.87
C GLY A 312 16.28 -19.05 0.16
N VAL A 313 15.90 -17.87 -0.33
CA VAL A 313 15.52 -16.71 0.46
C VAL A 313 14.00 -16.65 0.57
N GLY A 314 13.48 -16.81 1.79
CA GLY A 314 12.07 -16.69 2.12
C GLY A 314 11.79 -15.46 2.98
N LEU A 315 10.65 -14.80 2.75
CA LEU A 315 10.12 -13.76 3.61
C LEU A 315 8.62 -13.93 3.74
N ALA A 316 8.12 -14.09 4.96
CA ALA A 316 6.70 -13.96 5.26
C ALA A 316 6.50 -12.86 6.30
N PHE A 317 5.53 -11.97 6.07
CA PHE A 317 5.18 -10.97 7.07
C PHE A 317 3.71 -10.57 7.00
N THR A 318 3.20 -10.11 8.15
CA THR A 318 1.83 -9.60 8.32
C THR A 318 1.95 -8.23 8.98
N PRO A 319 1.76 -7.12 8.24
CA PRO A 319 1.80 -5.77 8.80
C PRO A 319 0.43 -5.36 9.33
N THR A 320 0.41 -4.41 10.26
CA THR A 320 -0.79 -3.74 10.77
C THR A 320 -0.40 -2.30 11.06
N VAL A 321 -1.02 -1.36 10.34
CA VAL A 321 -0.76 0.08 10.50
C VAL A 321 -1.65 0.62 11.62
N LEU A 322 -1.02 1.20 12.63
CA LEU A 322 -1.65 1.78 13.82
C LEU A 322 -2.04 3.25 13.56
N GLU A 323 -2.89 3.81 14.42
CA GLU A 323 -3.39 5.20 14.33
C GLU A 323 -2.27 6.26 14.38
N ASP A 324 -1.19 6.00 15.11
CA ASP A 324 -0.04 6.91 15.24
C ASP A 324 0.93 6.85 14.04
N GLY A 325 0.56 6.12 12.98
CA GLY A 325 1.37 5.92 11.78
C GLY A 325 2.51 4.92 11.96
N ARG A 326 2.57 4.20 13.10
CA ARG A 326 3.47 3.07 13.29
C ARG A 326 2.95 1.81 12.63
N ILE A 327 3.88 0.89 12.41
CA ILE A 327 3.63 -0.37 11.72
C ILE A 327 4.03 -1.49 12.67
N SER A 328 3.02 -2.14 13.24
CA SER A 328 3.21 -3.40 13.97
C SER A 328 3.22 -4.54 12.96
N MET A 329 4.20 -5.43 13.02
CA MET A 329 4.31 -6.51 12.05
C MET A 329 4.90 -7.77 12.66
N ARG A 330 4.31 -8.92 12.29
CA ARG A 330 4.92 -10.23 12.50
C ARG A 330 5.81 -10.54 11.29
N VAL A 331 7.09 -10.78 11.50
CA VAL A 331 8.07 -10.99 10.43
C VAL A 331 8.76 -12.34 10.61
N ARG A 332 8.87 -13.09 9.52
CA ARG A 332 9.56 -14.38 9.45
C ARG A 332 10.48 -14.44 8.21
N PRO A 333 11.68 -13.82 8.27
CA PRO A 333 12.66 -13.98 7.22
C PRO A 333 13.43 -15.30 7.37
N GLU A 334 13.82 -15.86 6.24
CA GLU A 334 14.58 -17.10 6.15
C GLU A 334 15.58 -17.04 5.00
N VAL A 335 16.80 -17.50 5.24
CA VAL A 335 17.79 -17.78 4.20
C VAL A 335 18.27 -19.19 4.39
N SER A 336 18.20 -20.00 3.34
CA SER A 336 18.59 -21.39 3.36
C SER A 336 19.47 -21.71 2.15
N GLU A 337 20.63 -22.30 2.43
CA GLU A 337 21.67 -22.59 1.44
C GLU A 337 22.05 -24.07 1.50
N LEU A 338 22.24 -24.68 0.34
CA LEU A 338 22.78 -26.04 0.25
C LEU A 338 24.24 -26.04 0.74
N THR A 339 24.57 -27.00 1.61
CA THR A 339 25.92 -27.19 2.13
C THR A 339 26.35 -28.65 2.03
N THR A 340 27.65 -28.85 1.82
CA THR A 340 28.29 -30.17 1.91
C THR A 340 28.71 -30.50 3.35
N GLU A 341 28.73 -29.52 4.26
CA GLU A 341 28.99 -29.75 5.67
C GLU A 341 27.80 -30.49 6.29
N GLY A 342 28.02 -31.76 6.67
CA GLY A 342 26.94 -32.63 7.16
C GLY A 342 26.17 -33.36 6.05
N SER A 343 26.62 -33.32 4.78
CA SER A 343 26.04 -34.15 3.71
C SER A 343 26.23 -35.63 3.99
N ILE A 344 25.25 -36.45 3.60
CA ILE A 344 25.33 -37.90 3.69
C ILE A 344 25.41 -38.54 2.31
N ARG A 345 26.17 -39.63 2.20
CA ARG A 345 26.16 -40.50 1.02
C ARG A 345 25.34 -41.74 1.31
N PHE A 346 24.22 -41.91 0.63
CA PHE A 346 23.31 -43.04 0.80
C PHE A 346 23.07 -43.73 -0.54
N ASN A 347 23.38 -45.03 -0.64
CA ASN A 347 23.21 -45.83 -1.88
C ASN A 347 23.79 -45.18 -3.16
N GLY A 348 24.90 -44.45 -3.04
CA GLY A 348 25.56 -43.76 -4.16
C GLY A 348 25.00 -42.36 -4.48
N PHE A 349 23.97 -41.90 -3.75
CA PHE A 349 23.47 -40.52 -3.83
C PHE A 349 24.13 -39.64 -2.78
N ASP A 350 24.59 -38.45 -3.21
CA ASP A 350 25.02 -37.38 -2.31
C ASP A 350 23.82 -36.52 -1.95
N VAL A 351 23.40 -36.58 -0.70
CA VAL A 351 22.32 -35.74 -0.17
C VAL A 351 22.97 -34.55 0.55
N PRO A 352 22.90 -33.32 0.00
CA PRO A 352 23.43 -32.14 0.67
C PRO A 352 22.61 -31.83 1.92
N ALA A 353 23.26 -31.21 2.90
CA ALA A 353 22.58 -30.65 4.06
C ALA A 353 22.14 -29.21 3.77
N LEU A 354 21.30 -28.65 4.66
CA LEU A 354 20.79 -27.29 4.53
C LEU A 354 21.30 -26.44 5.70
N THR A 355 21.92 -25.30 5.39
CA THR A 355 22.20 -24.26 6.39
C THR A 355 21.06 -23.26 6.37
N THR A 356 20.22 -23.27 7.41
CA THR A 356 19.07 -22.37 7.51
C THR A 356 19.29 -21.30 8.58
N ARG A 357 19.05 -20.04 8.20
CA ARG A 357 19.06 -18.87 9.06
C ARG A 357 17.64 -18.30 9.07
N ARG A 358 16.88 -18.51 10.15
CA ARG A 358 15.48 -18.09 10.27
C ARG A 358 15.28 -17.32 11.57
N THR A 359 14.41 -16.32 11.56
CA THR A 359 13.91 -15.65 12.75
C THR A 359 12.40 -15.48 12.64
N GLU A 360 11.68 -15.45 13.76
CA GLU A 360 10.27 -15.13 13.79
C GLU A 360 10.02 -14.22 15.00
N THR A 361 9.51 -13.02 14.75
CA THR A 361 9.25 -12.04 15.82
C THR A 361 8.15 -11.08 15.42
N THR A 362 7.60 -10.37 16.40
CA THR A 362 6.68 -9.24 16.19
C THR A 362 7.40 -7.97 16.61
N VAL A 363 7.41 -6.97 15.74
CA VAL A 363 8.08 -5.68 15.97
C VAL A 363 7.18 -4.52 15.57
N GLU A 364 7.38 -3.37 16.20
CA GLU A 364 6.67 -2.14 15.89
C GLU A 364 7.68 -1.06 15.51
N LEU A 365 7.52 -0.49 14.31
CA LEU A 365 8.44 0.49 13.75
C LEU A 365 7.66 1.58 13.00
N GLY A 366 8.19 2.81 13.00
CA GLY A 366 7.73 3.84 12.08
C GLY A 366 8.17 3.58 10.64
N SER A 367 7.48 4.19 9.67
CA SER A 367 7.90 4.12 8.26
C SER A 367 9.33 4.66 8.07
N GLY A 368 10.21 3.86 7.46
CA GLY A 368 11.63 4.14 7.23
C GLY A 368 12.55 3.84 8.41
N GLN A 369 12.03 3.45 9.58
CA GLN A 369 12.85 3.08 10.73
C GLN A 369 13.40 1.66 10.60
N SER A 370 14.67 1.49 10.94
CA SER A 370 15.33 0.18 10.88
C SER A 370 15.51 -0.41 12.28
N LEU A 371 15.31 -1.72 12.40
CA LEU A 371 15.55 -2.45 13.65
C LEU A 371 16.27 -3.77 13.38
N MET A 372 17.29 -4.06 14.18
CA MET A 372 17.90 -5.38 14.23
C MET A 372 16.97 -6.34 14.99
N ILE A 373 16.49 -7.37 14.31
CA ILE A 373 15.56 -8.35 14.88
C ILE A 373 16.21 -9.68 15.26
N GLY A 374 17.44 -9.90 14.81
CA GLY A 374 18.21 -11.10 15.10
C GLY A 374 19.69 -10.89 14.85
N GLY A 375 20.52 -11.61 15.62
CA GLY A 375 21.95 -11.67 15.41
C GLY A 375 22.56 -12.93 16.02
N LEU A 376 23.64 -13.42 15.44
CA LEU A 376 24.38 -14.59 15.93
C LEU A 376 25.87 -14.38 15.74
N LEU A 377 26.64 -14.43 16.82
CA LEU A 377 28.10 -14.41 16.81
C LEU A 377 28.63 -15.85 16.89
N ARG A 378 29.34 -16.30 15.85
CA ARG A 378 30.06 -17.58 15.82
C ARG A 378 31.56 -17.31 15.96
N ASN A 379 32.19 -18.00 16.90
CA ASN A 379 33.64 -17.95 17.10
C ASN A 379 34.21 -19.37 17.05
N VAL A 380 35.09 -19.63 16.08
CA VAL A 380 35.80 -20.89 15.91
C VAL A 380 37.28 -20.65 16.15
N ASN A 381 37.83 -21.30 17.17
CA ASN A 381 39.24 -21.27 17.51
C ASN A 381 39.85 -22.67 17.31
N SER A 382 40.81 -22.78 16.40
CA SER A 382 41.53 -24.01 16.09
C SER A 382 43.02 -23.79 16.24
N ASN A 383 43.65 -24.58 17.12
CA ASN A 383 45.08 -24.52 17.37
C ASN A 383 45.68 -25.90 17.09
N THR A 384 46.34 -26.05 15.94
CA THR A 384 46.95 -27.31 15.52
C THR A 384 48.46 -27.21 15.64
N ILE A 385 49.05 -28.06 16.48
CA ILE A 385 50.50 -28.12 16.69
C ILE A 385 51.02 -29.40 16.04
N ASP A 386 51.73 -29.24 14.92
CA ASP A 386 52.44 -30.34 14.27
C ASP A 386 53.87 -30.37 14.84
N ARG A 387 54.29 -31.49 15.43
CA ARG A 387 55.64 -31.63 16.03
C ARG A 387 56.32 -32.92 15.61
N ALA A 388 57.63 -32.86 15.37
CA ALA A 388 58.44 -34.06 15.16
C ALA A 388 58.52 -34.86 16.48
N PRO A 389 58.29 -36.19 16.46
CA PRO A 389 58.38 -37.02 17.66
C PRO A 389 59.79 -36.93 18.27
N GLY A 390 59.87 -36.80 19.59
CA GLY A 390 61.12 -36.58 20.33
C GLY A 390 61.62 -35.13 20.28
N LEU A 391 62.03 -34.65 19.10
CA LEU A 391 62.71 -33.36 18.91
C LEU A 391 61.83 -32.14 19.23
N GLY A 392 60.50 -32.24 19.04
CA GLY A 392 59.57 -31.15 19.31
C GLY A 392 59.36 -30.80 20.79
N ASN A 393 59.84 -31.64 21.72
CA ASN A 393 59.69 -31.45 23.17
C ASN A 393 60.95 -30.90 23.85
N LEU A 394 62.06 -30.72 23.13
CA LEU A 394 63.31 -30.24 23.71
C LEU A 394 63.20 -28.77 24.11
N PRO A 395 63.69 -28.39 25.31
CA PRO A 395 63.77 -26.99 25.70
C PRO A 395 64.71 -26.24 24.73
N ILE A 396 64.40 -24.96 24.46
CA ILE A 396 65.18 -24.05 23.61
C ILE A 396 65.11 -24.41 22.11
N ILE A 397 65.45 -25.63 21.70
CA ILE A 397 65.55 -26.05 20.29
C ILE A 397 64.27 -26.68 19.72
N GLY A 398 63.33 -27.14 20.55
CA GLY A 398 62.09 -27.77 20.09
C GLY A 398 61.16 -26.87 19.29
N ALA A 399 61.36 -25.54 19.38
CA ALA A 399 60.63 -24.55 18.58
C ALA A 399 60.93 -24.64 17.08
N LEU A 400 62.13 -25.11 16.69
CA LEU A 400 62.52 -25.31 15.28
C LEU A 400 61.92 -26.59 14.68
N PHE A 401 61.47 -27.53 15.53
CA PHE A 401 60.94 -28.83 15.14
C PHE A 401 59.42 -28.96 15.38
N ARG A 402 58.74 -27.82 15.60
CA ARG A 402 57.28 -27.72 15.70
C ARG A 402 56.75 -26.62 14.81
N SER A 403 55.64 -26.88 14.13
CA SER A 403 54.85 -25.90 13.40
C SER A 403 53.56 -25.67 14.18
N ASN A 404 53.26 -24.40 14.48
CA ASN A 404 52.01 -24.02 15.11
C ASN A 404 51.10 -23.36 14.08
N ARG A 405 49.93 -23.95 13.83
CA ARG A 405 48.89 -23.39 12.98
C ARG A 405 47.72 -22.94 13.85
N PHE A 406 47.69 -21.65 14.12
CA PHE A 406 46.58 -20.99 14.81
C PHE A 406 45.58 -20.43 13.79
N ARG A 407 44.31 -20.82 13.89
CA ARG A 407 43.21 -20.32 13.07
C ARG A 407 42.09 -19.84 13.97
N ARG A 408 41.73 -18.56 13.87
CA ARG A 408 40.57 -17.95 14.55
C ARG A 408 39.64 -17.36 13.52
N ALA A 409 38.42 -17.89 13.43
CA ALA A 409 37.37 -17.40 12.56
C ALA A 409 36.21 -16.88 13.41
N GLU A 410 35.86 -15.61 13.23
CA GLU A 410 34.70 -14.99 13.88
C GLU A 410 33.75 -14.48 12.81
N THR A 411 32.51 -14.98 12.80
CA THR A 411 31.45 -14.52 11.91
C THR A 411 30.27 -14.01 12.71
N GLU A 412 29.64 -12.94 12.23
CA GLU A 412 28.47 -12.34 12.87
C GLU A 412 27.35 -12.22 11.84
N LEU A 413 26.26 -12.94 12.06
CA LEU A 413 25.03 -12.81 11.30
C LEU A 413 24.20 -11.69 11.92
N VAL A 414 23.62 -10.84 11.10
CA VAL A 414 22.67 -9.80 11.50
C VAL A 414 21.47 -9.79 10.56
N ILE A 415 20.27 -9.68 11.13
CA ILE A 415 19.01 -9.54 10.40
C ILE A 415 18.37 -8.21 10.78
N ILE A 416 18.22 -7.33 9.80
CA ILE A 416 17.66 -5.98 9.96
C ILE A 416 16.38 -5.89 9.14
N VAL A 417 15.36 -5.24 9.68
CA VAL A 417 14.10 -4.97 8.97
C VAL A 417 13.79 -3.48 8.95
N THR A 418 13.24 -3.02 7.84
CA THR A 418 12.85 -1.62 7.61
C THR A 418 11.52 -1.60 6.84
N PRO A 419 10.41 -1.19 7.47
CA PRO A 419 9.13 -1.06 6.78
C PRO A 419 8.95 0.33 6.17
N TYR A 420 8.19 0.41 5.08
CA TYR A 420 7.82 1.66 4.41
C TYR A 420 6.32 1.66 4.13
N LEU A 421 5.64 2.76 4.47
CA LEU A 421 4.28 2.97 3.98
C LEU A 421 4.35 3.41 2.52
N VAL A 422 3.76 2.63 1.62
CA VAL A 422 3.84 2.86 0.17
C VAL A 422 2.47 3.12 -0.44
N ARG A 423 2.46 3.91 -1.52
CA ARG A 423 1.26 4.20 -2.31
C ARG A 423 1.43 3.62 -3.72
N PRO A 424 0.38 3.03 -4.30
CA PRO A 424 0.44 2.56 -5.68
C PRO A 424 0.58 3.74 -6.64
N VAL A 425 1.40 3.55 -7.68
CA VAL A 425 1.60 4.52 -8.78
C VAL A 425 1.07 3.93 -10.09
N SER A 426 0.73 4.79 -11.05
CA SER A 426 0.30 4.34 -12.38
C SER A 426 1.44 3.63 -13.12
N ALA A 427 1.13 2.62 -13.94
CA ALA A 427 2.14 1.83 -14.66
C ALA A 427 3.13 2.67 -15.49
N ASN A 428 2.69 3.80 -16.04
CA ASN A 428 3.52 4.70 -16.84
C ASN A 428 4.60 5.43 -16.03
N GLN A 429 4.55 5.36 -14.70
CA GLN A 429 5.52 5.94 -13.78
C GLN A 429 6.54 4.90 -13.28
N ILE A 430 6.35 3.61 -13.59
CA ILE A 430 7.28 2.55 -13.23
C ILE A 430 8.35 2.45 -14.32
N ALA A 431 9.59 2.80 -13.98
CA ALA A 431 10.74 2.55 -14.83
C ALA A 431 11.30 1.15 -14.55
N LEU A 432 11.31 0.30 -15.56
CA LEU A 432 11.90 -1.03 -15.49
C LEU A 432 13.35 -1.00 -16.03
N PRO A 433 14.24 -1.88 -15.55
CA PRO A 433 15.58 -2.02 -16.11
C PRO A 433 15.57 -2.36 -17.61
N THR A 434 14.48 -2.95 -18.10
CA THR A 434 14.24 -3.30 -19.50
C THR A 434 13.62 -2.17 -20.32
N ASP A 435 13.20 -1.06 -19.70
CA ASP A 435 12.66 0.07 -20.45
C ASP A 435 13.77 0.73 -21.28
N GLY A 436 13.49 0.87 -22.57
CA GLY A 436 14.47 1.30 -23.57
C GLY A 436 15.23 0.15 -24.23
N TYR A 437 15.08 -1.12 -23.80
CA TYR A 437 15.70 -2.25 -24.46
C TYR A 437 15.16 -2.43 -25.90
N ARG A 438 16.07 -2.47 -26.87
CA ARG A 438 15.79 -2.78 -28.27
C ARG A 438 16.82 -3.78 -28.75
N SER A 439 16.36 -4.93 -29.25
CA SER A 439 17.24 -5.88 -29.94
C SER A 439 17.85 -5.18 -31.17
N ALA A 440 19.15 -5.36 -31.39
CA ALA A 440 19.82 -4.77 -32.54
C ALA A 440 19.25 -5.35 -33.85
N ASN A 441 19.08 -4.50 -34.86
CA ASN A 441 18.68 -4.94 -36.20
C ASN A 441 19.81 -5.71 -36.89
N ASP A 442 19.49 -6.57 -37.85
CA ASP A 442 20.48 -7.39 -38.56
C ASP A 442 21.74 -6.63 -39.05
N PRO A 443 21.64 -5.43 -39.67
CA PRO A 443 22.84 -4.67 -40.03
C PRO A 443 23.62 -4.13 -38.83
N GLN A 444 22.96 -3.75 -37.73
CA GLN A 444 23.65 -3.34 -36.50
C GLN A 444 24.37 -4.52 -35.83
N ARG A 445 23.76 -5.71 -35.83
CA ARG A 445 24.37 -6.94 -35.32
C ARG A 445 25.55 -7.38 -36.18
N LEU A 446 25.40 -7.35 -37.50
CA LEU A 446 26.40 -7.90 -38.43
C LEU A 446 27.54 -6.93 -38.76
N LEU A 447 27.29 -5.62 -38.84
CA LEU A 447 28.30 -4.63 -39.24
C LEU A 447 28.93 -3.90 -38.05
N LEU A 448 28.15 -3.61 -37.00
CA LEU A 448 28.59 -2.85 -35.84
C LEU A 448 28.88 -3.73 -34.61
N GLY A 449 28.62 -5.04 -34.69
CA GLY A 449 28.81 -5.98 -33.58
C GLY A 449 27.93 -5.68 -32.37
N GLN A 450 26.83 -4.93 -32.56
CA GLN A 450 25.94 -4.53 -31.47
C GLN A 450 24.90 -5.62 -31.21
N GLU A 451 24.75 -6.04 -29.96
CA GLU A 451 23.70 -7.00 -29.55
C GLU A 451 22.39 -6.30 -29.20
N HIS A 452 22.46 -5.04 -28.76
CA HIS A 452 21.30 -4.19 -28.45
C HIS A 452 21.56 -2.74 -28.86
N ASP A 453 20.48 -2.03 -29.22
CA ASP A 453 20.45 -0.59 -29.55
C ASP A 453 19.60 0.20 -28.52
N GLY A 454 19.34 -0.42 -27.37
CA GLY A 454 18.58 0.21 -26.30
C GLY A 454 19.44 1.06 -25.38
N ARG A 455 19.02 2.29 -25.09
CA ARG A 455 19.56 3.08 -23.97
C ARG A 455 18.68 2.90 -22.75
N THR A 456 19.29 2.50 -21.63
CA THR A 456 18.61 2.32 -20.35
C THR A 456 17.92 3.62 -19.93
N GLY A 457 16.62 3.57 -19.66
CA GLY A 457 15.83 4.73 -19.24
C GLY A 457 15.15 5.51 -20.37
N GLU A 458 15.28 5.09 -21.63
CA GLU A 458 14.38 5.57 -22.68
C GLU A 458 12.93 5.11 -22.43
N ARG A 459 11.95 5.96 -22.74
CA ARG A 459 10.54 5.61 -22.57
C ARG A 459 10.21 4.38 -23.40
N ARG A 460 9.42 3.47 -22.81
CA ARG A 460 8.85 2.32 -23.50
C ARG A 460 8.21 2.79 -24.81
N PRO A 461 8.48 2.12 -25.95
CA PRO A 461 7.71 2.33 -27.16
C PRO A 461 6.24 1.97 -26.88
N GLU A 462 5.37 2.97 -26.85
CA GLU A 462 3.93 2.73 -26.72
C GLU A 462 3.42 2.08 -28.02
N PRO A 463 2.45 1.15 -27.95
CA PRO A 463 1.80 0.60 -29.15
C PRO A 463 1.22 1.74 -29.98
N ARG A 464 1.85 2.06 -31.12
CA ARG A 464 1.28 2.97 -32.10
C ARG A 464 0.31 2.18 -32.96
N ALA A 465 -0.93 2.67 -33.09
CA ALA A 465 -1.82 2.18 -34.13
C ALA A 465 -1.10 2.30 -35.48
N ALA A 466 -1.00 1.19 -36.23
CA ALA A 466 -0.45 1.24 -37.57
C ALA A 466 -1.27 2.25 -38.38
N GLU A 467 -0.60 3.23 -39.00
CA GLU A 467 -1.26 4.16 -39.90
C GLU A 467 -2.02 3.34 -40.95
N PRO A 468 -3.29 3.69 -41.24
CA PRO A 468 -4.06 2.97 -42.24
C PRO A 468 -3.29 3.03 -43.55
N ARG A 469 -2.82 1.86 -44.00
CA ARG A 469 -2.27 1.70 -45.34
C ARG A 469 -3.38 2.06 -46.30
N THR A 470 -3.35 3.29 -46.79
CA THR A 470 -4.23 3.73 -47.86
C THR A 470 -3.71 3.04 -49.11
N VAL A 471 -4.21 1.84 -49.38
CA VAL A 471 -4.06 1.21 -50.68
C VAL A 471 -4.95 2.02 -51.60
N THR A 472 -4.39 3.07 -52.21
CA THR A 472 -5.06 3.76 -53.31
C THR A 472 -5.09 2.78 -54.49
N PRO A 473 -6.25 2.35 -54.97
CA PRO A 473 -6.33 1.56 -56.19
C PRO A 473 -5.97 2.48 -57.35
N GLY A 474 -4.76 2.34 -57.89
CA GLY A 474 -4.38 2.99 -59.13
C GLY A 474 -5.10 2.34 -60.30
N VAL A 475 -6.06 3.06 -60.88
CA VAL A 475 -6.66 2.73 -62.18
C VAL A 475 -5.78 3.42 -63.23
N ASP A 476 -4.78 2.70 -63.72
CA ASP A 476 -4.26 2.77 -65.10
C ASP A 476 -3.09 1.78 -65.23
N GLY A 477 -3.27 0.81 -66.13
CA GLY A 477 -2.45 -0.40 -66.19
C GLY A 477 -1.19 -0.29 -67.06
N VAL A 478 -0.17 -1.08 -66.70
CA VAL A 478 0.51 -2.01 -67.61
C VAL A 478 0.95 -3.21 -66.76
N VAL A 479 0.36 -4.37 -67.04
CA VAL A 479 0.89 -5.67 -66.62
C VAL A 479 2.05 -5.99 -67.55
N THR A 480 3.28 -5.75 -67.11
CA THR A 480 4.42 -6.56 -67.57
C THR A 480 4.72 -7.56 -66.47
N GLY A 481 4.20 -8.77 -66.67
CA GLY A 481 4.56 -9.91 -65.84
C GLY A 481 6.05 -10.20 -65.96
N SER A 482 6.72 -10.24 -64.81
CA SER A 482 7.85 -11.15 -64.60
C SER A 482 7.50 -11.99 -63.38
N THR A 483 7.24 -13.26 -63.64
CA THR A 483 6.89 -14.31 -62.70
C THR A 483 8.10 -14.72 -61.88
N ALA A 484 7.99 -14.66 -60.55
CA ALA A 484 8.69 -15.55 -59.63
C ALA A 484 7.69 -16.01 -58.55
N PRO A 485 7.48 -17.33 -58.32
CA PRO A 485 6.45 -17.81 -57.42
C PRO A 485 6.90 -17.70 -55.96
N VAL A 486 6.12 -17.00 -55.13
CA VAL A 486 6.22 -17.04 -53.67
C VAL A 486 5.25 -18.09 -53.15
N GLN A 487 5.77 -19.08 -52.45
CA GLN A 487 5.02 -20.16 -51.78
C GLN A 487 4.10 -19.58 -50.67
N PRO A 488 2.88 -20.11 -50.48
CA PRO A 488 2.08 -19.78 -49.31
C PRO A 488 2.65 -20.47 -48.07
N SER A 489 3.04 -19.67 -47.07
CA SER A 489 3.29 -20.14 -45.71
C SER A 489 2.00 -20.68 -45.10
N GLN A 490 2.05 -21.92 -44.63
CA GLN A 490 0.96 -22.65 -43.98
C GLN A 490 0.43 -21.90 -42.76
N GLN A 491 -0.86 -21.59 -42.80
CA GLN A 491 -1.65 -21.21 -41.65
C GLN A 491 -1.95 -22.50 -40.87
N VAL A 492 -1.27 -22.70 -39.73
CA VAL A 492 -1.59 -23.80 -38.82
C VAL A 492 -2.97 -23.50 -38.22
N ALA A 493 -3.97 -24.23 -38.71
CA ALA A 493 -5.31 -24.26 -38.15
C ALA A 493 -5.26 -24.74 -36.69
N ALA A 494 -5.93 -24.00 -35.82
CA ALA A 494 -6.23 -24.44 -34.47
C ALA A 494 -7.00 -25.77 -34.53
N ALA A 495 -6.43 -26.82 -33.95
CA ALA A 495 -7.13 -28.07 -33.76
C ALA A 495 -8.29 -27.85 -32.80
N SER A 496 -9.49 -28.04 -33.33
CA SER A 496 -10.75 -28.18 -32.59
C SER A 496 -10.63 -29.28 -31.53
N ALA A 497 -10.87 -28.91 -30.27
CA ALA A 497 -11.12 -29.85 -29.19
C ALA A 497 -12.43 -30.63 -29.45
N PRO A 498 -12.47 -31.96 -29.25
CA PRO A 498 -13.73 -32.68 -29.17
C PRO A 498 -14.35 -32.54 -27.77
N SER A 499 -15.61 -32.12 -27.74
CA SER A 499 -16.48 -32.12 -26.56
C SER A 499 -16.93 -33.53 -26.18
N ALA A 500 -16.61 -33.92 -24.94
CA ALA A 500 -17.32 -34.75 -23.95
C ALA A 500 -18.24 -35.92 -24.39
N GLN A 501 -18.04 -37.07 -23.73
CA GLN A 501 -19.16 -37.87 -23.20
C GLN A 501 -18.91 -38.29 -21.73
N PRO A 502 -19.97 -38.43 -20.91
CA PRO A 502 -19.90 -38.62 -19.47
C PRO A 502 -19.91 -40.11 -19.08
N GLY A 503 -19.30 -40.45 -17.95
CA GLY A 503 -19.39 -41.78 -17.37
C GLY A 503 -19.02 -41.74 -15.89
N PHE A 504 -20.04 -41.68 -15.03
CA PHE A 504 -19.95 -42.15 -13.65
C PHE A 504 -20.17 -43.66 -13.67
N ASP A 505 -19.41 -44.39 -12.86
CA ASP A 505 -19.87 -45.64 -12.27
C ASP A 505 -19.39 -45.69 -10.80
N PHE A 506 -20.25 -46.28 -9.98
CA PHE A 506 -20.26 -46.33 -8.52
C PHE A 506 -19.19 -47.24 -7.90
#